data_AF-A0A957PU79-F1
#
_entry.id   AF-A0A957PU79-F1
#
_cell.length_a   1.000
_cell.length_b   1.000
_cell.length_c   1.000
_cell.angle_alpha   90.00
_cell.angle_beta   90.00
_cell.angle_gamma   90.00
#
_symmetry.space_group_name_H-M   'P 1'
#
loop_
_entity.id
_entity.type
_entity.pdbx_description
1 polymer ?
#
loop_
_entity_poly.entity_id
_entity_poly.type
_entity_poly.pdbx_seq_one_letter_code
_entity_poly.pdbx_strand_id
1 'polypeptide(L)' 'HSFGVGAFAHSLEDFERYKTKGEKIKVDVLGVYHISSDVPVALVLEVIDSIKVYGIFQARNEIKDALEKAEKIR' A
#
# COMPACT_ATOMS: atom_id res chain seq x y z
N HIS A 1 0.33 0.50 -13.35
CA HIS A 1 0.58 -0.83 -12.76
C HIS A 1 2.03 -0.90 -12.34
N SER A 2 2.30 -1.05 -11.05
CA SER A 2 3.66 -1.23 -10.52
C SER A 2 3.81 -2.71 -10.18
N PHE A 3 4.60 -3.43 -10.99
CA PHE A 3 4.93 -4.84 -10.76
C PHE A 3 6.31 -4.92 -10.15
N GLY A 4 6.40 -5.52 -8.98
CA GLY A 4 7.59 -5.49 -8.17
C GLY A 4 8.00 -6.86 -7.64
N VAL A 5 9.16 -7.34 -8.07
CA VAL A 5 9.82 -8.51 -7.46
C VAL A 5 10.98 -7.98 -6.63
N GLY A 6 10.86 -8.04 -5.29
CA GLY A 6 11.85 -7.49 -4.37
C GLY A 6 11.26 -6.87 -3.10
N ALA A 7 12.04 -6.04 -2.41
CA ALA A 7 11.57 -5.25 -1.27
C ALA A 7 11.06 -3.91 -1.76
N PHE A 8 9.75 -3.69 -1.68
CA PHE A 8 9.11 -2.42 -2.03
C PHE A 8 8.81 -1.65 -0.74
N ALA A 9 9.41 -0.47 -0.62
CA ALA A 9 9.10 0.48 0.44
C ALA A 9 8.41 1.69 -0.20
N HIS A 10 7.17 1.96 0.20
CA HIS A 10 6.49 3.20 -0.15
C HIS A 10 6.44 4.10 1.08
N SER A 11 6.92 5.33 0.91
CA SER A 11 6.92 6.37 1.93
C SER A 11 5.67 7.24 1.84
N LEU A 12 5.42 8.05 2.88
CA LEU A 12 4.31 9.02 2.92
C LEU A 12 4.27 9.92 1.68
N GLU A 13 5.43 10.42 1.26
CA GLU A 13 5.56 11.35 0.13
C GLU A 13 5.06 10.74 -1.19
N ASP A 14 5.29 9.44 -1.41
CA ASP A 14 4.75 8.73 -2.57
C ASP A 14 3.22 8.68 -2.52
N PHE A 15 2.66 8.30 -1.38
CA PHE A 15 1.22 8.25 -1.17
C PHE A 15 0.55 9.62 -1.31
N GLU A 16 1.13 10.68 -0.75
CA GLU A 16 0.63 12.05 -0.90
C GLU A 16 0.69 12.53 -2.34
N ARG A 17 1.73 12.16 -3.09
CA ARG A 17 1.81 12.43 -4.53
C ARG A 17 0.69 11.75 -5.31
N TYR A 18 0.42 10.48 -5.05
CA TYR A 18 -0.66 9.77 -5.72
C TYR A 18 -2.04 10.34 -5.35
N LYS A 19 -2.26 10.72 -4.09
CA LYS A 19 -3.49 11.41 -3.66
C LYS A 19 -3.65 12.76 -4.34
N THR A 20 -2.58 13.57 -4.39
CA THR A 20 -2.59 14.88 -5.06
C THR A 20 -2.93 14.76 -6.54
N LYS A 21 -2.48 13.68 -7.18
CA LYS A 21 -2.85 13.36 -8.56
C LYS A 21 -4.22 12.70 -8.72
N GLY A 22 -4.87 12.29 -7.63
CA GLY A 22 -6.10 11.49 -7.66
C GLY A 22 -5.92 10.12 -8.32
N GLU A 23 -4.67 9.62 -8.39
CA GLU A 23 -4.36 8.35 -9.03
C GLU A 23 -4.49 7.22 -8.02
N LYS A 24 -5.30 6.22 -8.38
CA LYS A 24 -5.37 4.98 -7.62
C LYS A 24 -4.35 3.98 -8.15
N ILE A 25 -3.51 3.46 -7.28
CA ILE A 25 -2.48 2.50 -7.62
C ILE A 25 -2.93 1.07 -7.29
N LYS A 26 -2.62 0.14 -8.20
CA LYS A 26 -2.67 -1.29 -7.96
C LYS A 26 -1.25 -1.77 -7.69
N VAL A 27 -1.08 -2.43 -6.56
CA VAL A 27 0.22 -2.87 -6.04
C VAL A 27 0.26 -4.38 -6.07
N ASP A 28 1.11 -4.94 -6.93
CA ASP A 28 1.35 -6.38 -7.01
C ASP A 28 2.83 -6.61 -6.65
N VAL A 29 3.06 -7.11 -5.43
CA VAL A 29 4.40 -7.33 -4.86
C VAL A 29 4.62 -8.80 -4.60
N LEU A 30 5.73 -9.32 -5.13
CA LEU A 30 6.26 -10.65 -4.83
C LEU A 30 7.53 -10.46 -4.00
N GLY A 31 7.44 -10.65 -2.68
CA GLY A 31 8.54 -10.40 -1.75
C GLY A 31 8.11 -9.69 -0.46
N VAL A 32 8.76 -8.57 -0.13
CA VAL A 32 8.46 -7.81 1.09
C VAL A 32 7.87 -6.46 0.71
N TYR A 33 6.68 -6.17 1.21
CA TYR A 33 6.07 -4.85 1.05
C TYR A 33 6.04 -4.13 2.39
N HIS A 34 6.77 -3.02 2.47
CA HIS A 34 6.87 -2.19 3.67
C HIS A 34 6.16 -0.85 3.44
N ILE A 35 5.16 -0.57 4.28
CA ILE A 35 4.53 0.74 4.39
C ILE A 35 5.02 1.39 5.67
N SER A 36 5.60 2.58 5.54
CA SER A 36 6.07 3.35 6.69
C SER A 36 4.92 3.65 7.65
N SER A 37 5.18 3.55 8.96
CA SER A 37 4.18 3.80 10.01
C SER A 37 3.65 5.23 10.02
N ASP A 38 4.42 6.15 9.44
CA ASP A 38 4.08 7.57 9.29
C ASP A 38 2.92 7.79 8.29
N VAL A 39 2.61 6.79 7.45
CA VAL A 39 1.53 6.89 6.46
C VAL A 39 0.15 6.83 7.14
N PRO A 40 -0.74 7.81 6.94
CA PRO A 40 -2.09 7.77 7.48
C PRO A 40 -2.94 6.75 6.72
N VAL A 41 -3.73 5.99 7.47
CA VAL A 41 -4.61 4.94 6.95
C VAL A 41 -5.58 5.46 5.89
N ALA A 42 -6.16 6.65 6.10
CA ALA A 42 -7.08 7.28 5.16
C ALA A 42 -6.42 7.51 3.79
N LEU A 43 -5.16 7.93 3.79
CA LEU A 43 -4.37 8.14 2.58
C LEU A 43 -4.13 6.83 1.84
N VAL A 44 -3.77 5.77 2.56
CA VAL A 44 -3.61 4.43 1.97
C VAL A 44 -4.91 3.98 1.30
N LEU A 45 -6.06 4.12 1.97
CA LEU A 45 -7.34 3.68 1.42
C LEU A 45 -7.82 4.49 0.22
N GLU A 46 -7.54 5.80 0.18
CA GLU A 46 -7.85 6.66 -0.95
C GLU A 46 -7.01 6.31 -2.18
N VAL A 47 -5.72 6.07 -1.97
CA VAL A 47 -4.71 5.91 -3.02
C VAL A 47 -4.61 4.47 -3.52
N ILE A 48 -4.79 3.49 -2.66
CA ILE A 48 -4.68 2.09 -3.03
C ILE A 48 -6.00 1.60 -3.58
N ASP A 49 -6.00 1.08 -4.80
CA ASP A 49 -7.16 0.40 -5.37
C ASP A 49 -7.18 -1.07 -4.93
N SER A 50 -6.05 -1.76 -5.09
CA SER A 50 -5.88 -3.18 -4.77
C SER A 50 -4.42 -3.45 -4.43
N ILE A 51 -4.18 -4.35 -3.48
CA ILE A 51 -2.88 -4.89 -3.10
C ILE A 51 -2.91 -6.40 -3.22
N LYS A 52 -1.89 -6.95 -3.85
CA LYS A 52 -1.53 -8.36 -3.79
C LYS A 52 -0.10 -8.46 -3.30
N VAL A 53 0.08 -9.00 -2.10
CA VAL A 53 1.42 -9.25 -1.54
C VAL A 53 1.59 -10.74 -1.42
N TYR A 54 2.45 -11.28 -2.27
CA TYR A 54 2.90 -12.65 -2.21
C TYR A 54 4.24 -12.69 -1.45
N GLY A 55 4.14 -12.65 -0.11
CA GLY A 55 5.28 -12.69 0.80
C GLY A 55 5.01 -12.00 2.14
N ILE A 56 5.88 -11.09 2.57
CA ILE A 56 5.78 -10.43 3.88
C ILE A 56 5.23 -9.02 3.72
N PHE A 57 4.07 -8.76 4.32
CA PHE A 57 3.51 -7.41 4.42
C PHE A 57 3.85 -6.78 5.78
N GLN A 58 4.76 -5.80 5.76
CA GLN A 58 5.13 -4.99 6.91
C GLN A 58 4.42 -3.64 6.84
N ALA A 59 3.48 -3.42 7.74
CA ALA A 59 2.79 -2.15 7.92
C ALA A 59 2.31 -2.09 9.37
N ARG A 60 2.00 -0.90 9.87
CA ARG A 60 1.34 -0.73 11.17
C ARG A 60 -0.01 -1.46 11.19
N ASN A 61 -0.40 -1.96 12.36
CA ASN A 61 -1.61 -2.77 12.51
C ASN A 61 -2.87 -2.06 11.98
N GLU A 62 -2.99 -0.74 12.17
CA GLU A 62 -4.15 0.02 11.67
C GLU A 62 -4.24 0.04 10.14
N ILE A 63 -3.11 0.09 9.43
CA ILE A 63 -3.09 0.04 7.95
C ILE A 63 -3.48 -1.36 7.48
N LYS A 64 -2.97 -2.41 8.15
CA LYS A 64 -3.34 -3.80 7.87
C LYS A 64 -4.84 -4.02 8.06
N ASP A 65 -5.37 -3.61 9.22
CA ASP A 65 -6.78 -3.75 9.60
C ASP A 65 -7.70 -3.00 8.63
N ALA A 66 -7.31 -1.80 8.23
CA ALA A 66 -8.06 -1.00 7.26
C ALA A 66 -8.06 -1.60 5.85
N LEU A 67 -6.91 -2.09 5.39
CA LEU A 67 -6.78 -2.73 4.07
C LEU A 67 -7.50 -4.08 4.02
N GLU A 68 -7.48 -4.83 5.12
CA GLU A 68 -8.22 -6.09 5.28
C GLU A 68 -9.74 -5.82 5.31
N LYS A 69 -10.18 -4.84 6.10
CA LYS A 69 -11.60 -4.40 6.12
C LYS A 69 -12.08 -3.86 4.79
N ALA A 70 -11.20 -3.22 4.02
CA ALA A 70 -11.54 -2.72 2.70
C ALA A 70 -11.54 -3.82 1.63
N GLU A 71 -11.25 -5.08 1.98
CA GLU A 71 -11.08 -6.22 1.06
C GLU A 71 -10.09 -5.92 -0.09
N LYS A 72 -9.17 -4.98 0.14
CA LYS A 72 -8.19 -4.52 -0.85
C LYS A 72 -6.96 -5.42 -0.90
N ILE A 73 -6.79 -6.32 0.07
CA ILE A 73 -5.73 -7.33 0.08
C ILE A 73 -6.31 -8.64 -0.48
N ARG A 74 -5.72 -9.14 -1.57
CA ARG A 74 -6.07 -10.42 -2.19
C ARG A 74 -4.87 -11.33 -2.37
#